data_AF-A0A800ET40-F1
#
_entry.id   AF-A0A800ET40-F1
#
_cell.length_a   1.000
_cell.length_b   1.000
_cell.length_c   1.000
_cell.angle_alpha   90.00
_cell.angle_beta   90.00
_cell.angle_gamma   90.00
#
_symmetry.space_group_name_H-M   'P 1'
#
loop_
_entity.id
_entity.type
_entity.pdbx_description
1 polymer ?
#
loop_
_entity_poly.entity_id
_entity_poly.type
_entity_poly.pdbx_seq_one_letter_code
_entity_poly.pdbx_strand_id
1 'polypeptide(L)'
;MTLMDSRRLSAAGLMLLIGFAPPIEAVAQSESAGLEIGGLPTLNFDADEGFGYGALLELYQYGQSGLRPYVWSLRPTVFLTSGGRRDFTVFLDAPHVLSAGWRLDAYLGSEKQIATPYYGIGNATPYDETRDDAEGPDPFYYRFGRTRQSAKFNLQRDVGETPLRWLVGAGLVRTSVLPVPDNEGSTLFETEIGARESKDWSNYLRAGLVWDSRDRETGPRSGAWTELLVQRVDESFGADSNYTRWIVAMSPSVIGLCSRTATCCRASVKACRSTTSSRCRRRSGNRKGWEVRRPSAVSSRTGSWGGACSFGMRSCGGGRPTFSSSAGR
;
A
#
# COMPACT_ATOMS: atom_id res chain seq x y z
N MET A 1 -18.57 -55.78 -29.22
CA MET A 1 -20.03 -55.87 -28.94
C MET A 1 -20.16 -56.38 -27.52
N THR A 2 -20.66 -55.67 -26.51
CA THR A 2 -21.70 -54.63 -26.49
C THR A 2 -21.61 -53.86 -25.17
N LEU A 3 -21.42 -52.54 -25.29
CA LEU A 3 -22.01 -51.42 -24.52
C LEU A 3 -22.19 -51.56 -22.99
N MET A 4 -21.34 -50.85 -22.24
CA MET A 4 -21.65 -50.28 -20.92
C MET A 4 -22.09 -48.83 -21.13
N ASP A 5 -23.36 -48.53 -20.82
CA ASP A 5 -23.84 -47.18 -20.52
C ASP A 5 -24.98 -47.29 -19.51
N SER A 6 -24.85 -46.61 -18.38
CA SER A 6 -25.98 -46.01 -17.68
C SER A 6 -25.49 -45.09 -16.56
N ARG A 7 -25.40 -43.82 -16.95
CA ARG A 7 -25.47 -42.62 -16.11
C ARG A 7 -26.63 -42.70 -15.11
N ARG A 8 -26.40 -42.20 -13.89
CA ARG A 8 -27.25 -41.25 -13.11
C ARG A 8 -26.93 -41.39 -11.61
N LEU A 9 -26.01 -40.58 -11.11
CA LEU A 9 -25.91 -40.30 -9.67
C LEU A 9 -26.50 -38.93 -9.40
N SER A 10 -27.60 -38.96 -8.66
CA SER A 10 -28.45 -37.83 -8.30
C SER A 10 -27.71 -36.79 -7.48
N ALA A 11 -27.71 -35.55 -7.97
CA ALA A 11 -27.40 -34.36 -7.19
C ALA A 11 -28.60 -34.08 -6.26
N ALA A 12 -28.44 -34.30 -4.96
CA ALA A 12 -29.42 -33.92 -3.97
C ALA A 12 -28.73 -33.37 -2.71
N GLY A 13 -28.99 -32.09 -2.43
CA GLY A 13 -29.02 -31.56 -1.07
C GLY A 13 -27.74 -30.89 -0.54
N LEU A 14 -27.41 -29.69 -1.04
CA LEU A 14 -26.70 -28.72 -0.20
C LEU A 14 -27.71 -27.67 0.27
N MET A 15 -28.09 -27.80 1.54
CA MET A 15 -29.06 -26.98 2.26
C MET A 15 -28.60 -25.52 2.34
N LEU A 16 -29.45 -24.62 1.86
CA LEU A 16 -29.30 -23.17 1.94
C LEU A 16 -29.63 -22.70 3.36
N LEU A 17 -28.61 -22.49 4.21
CA LEU A 17 -28.77 -21.76 5.48
C LEU A 17 -28.63 -20.26 5.23
N ILE A 18 -29.73 -19.60 4.85
CA ILE A 18 -29.86 -18.15 5.00
C ILE A 18 -30.08 -17.89 6.50
N GLY A 19 -28.99 -17.64 7.20
CA GLY A 19 -29.02 -17.13 8.57
C GLY A 19 -29.65 -15.74 8.58
N PHE A 20 -30.71 -15.59 9.36
CA PHE A 20 -31.26 -14.30 9.81
C PHE A 20 -30.14 -13.46 10.41
N ALA A 21 -29.68 -12.42 9.72
CA ALA A 21 -28.86 -11.39 10.33
C ALA A 21 -29.81 -10.47 11.12
N PRO A 22 -29.67 -10.34 12.45
CA PRO A 22 -30.41 -9.32 13.18
C PRO A 22 -30.04 -7.93 12.65
N PRO A 23 -30.96 -6.96 12.68
CA PRO A 23 -30.63 -5.58 12.34
C PRO A 23 -29.48 -5.14 13.26
N ILE A 24 -28.37 -4.70 12.65
CA ILE A 24 -27.27 -4.07 13.37
C ILE A 24 -27.83 -2.76 13.92
N GLU A 25 -28.28 -2.79 15.17
CA GLU A 25 -28.53 -1.55 15.92
C GLU A 25 -27.22 -0.77 15.95
N ALA A 26 -27.32 0.53 15.66
CA ALA A 26 -26.18 1.43 15.75
C ALA A 26 -25.75 1.46 17.21
N VAL A 27 -24.71 0.68 17.54
CA VAL A 27 -24.06 0.74 18.85
C VAL A 27 -23.62 2.19 19.03
N ALA A 28 -24.21 2.87 20.01
CA ALA A 28 -23.74 4.18 20.43
C ALA A 28 -22.25 4.05 20.74
N GLN A 29 -21.40 4.77 20.01
CA GLN A 29 -19.96 4.82 20.29
C GLN A 29 -19.80 5.38 21.70
N SER A 30 -19.59 4.50 22.68
CA SER A 30 -19.19 4.87 24.03
C SER A 30 -18.02 5.84 23.92
N GLU A 31 -18.01 6.89 24.73
CA GLU A 31 -16.81 7.69 24.92
C GLU A 31 -15.71 6.75 25.42
N SER A 32 -14.72 6.51 24.57
CA SER A 32 -13.59 5.64 24.86
C SER A 32 -12.64 6.42 25.75
N ALA A 33 -12.55 6.04 27.02
CA ALA A 33 -11.59 6.55 27.98
C ALA A 33 -10.57 5.47 28.34
N GLY A 34 -9.32 5.87 28.61
CA GLY A 34 -8.25 4.94 28.95
C GLY A 34 -7.69 4.16 27.75
N LEU A 35 -7.23 2.93 28.00
CA LEU A 35 -6.63 2.05 27.00
C LEU A 35 -7.69 1.16 26.37
N GLU A 36 -7.83 1.24 25.05
CA GLU A 36 -8.62 0.33 24.23
C GLU A 36 -7.68 -0.58 23.45
N ILE A 37 -7.99 -1.88 23.42
CA ILE A 37 -7.20 -2.89 22.71
C ILE A 37 -8.13 -3.62 21.75
N GLY A 38 -7.83 -3.52 20.46
CA GLY A 38 -8.43 -4.30 19.39
C GLY A 38 -7.41 -5.26 18.79
N GLY A 39 -7.89 -6.34 18.19
CA GLY A 39 -7.03 -7.28 17.50
C GLY A 39 -7.80 -8.11 16.49
N LEU A 40 -7.16 -8.39 15.36
CA LEU A 40 -7.72 -9.21 14.30
C LEU A 40 -6.70 -10.29 13.92
N PRO A 41 -7.08 -11.58 13.93
CA PRO A 41 -6.26 -12.59 13.27
C PRO A 41 -6.24 -12.29 11.77
N THR A 42 -5.07 -12.48 11.15
CA THR A 42 -4.89 -12.31 9.72
C THR A 42 -4.64 -13.67 9.11
N LEU A 43 -5.60 -14.19 8.35
CA LEU A 43 -5.46 -15.43 7.60
C LEU A 43 -5.61 -15.11 6.11
N ASN A 44 -4.72 -15.65 5.28
CA ASN A 44 -4.86 -15.54 3.84
C ASN A 44 -4.30 -16.78 3.13
N PHE A 45 -4.50 -16.83 1.82
CA PHE A 45 -3.82 -17.76 0.93
C PHE A 45 -3.42 -17.00 -0.33
N ASP A 46 -2.20 -17.25 -0.78
CA ASP A 46 -1.64 -16.73 -2.02
C ASP A 46 -1.00 -17.91 -2.78
N ALA A 47 -1.10 -17.93 -4.11
CA ALA A 47 -0.57 -19.04 -4.89
C ALA A 47 0.97 -19.09 -4.88
N ASP A 48 1.61 -17.92 -4.81
CA ASP A 48 3.07 -17.81 -4.80
C ASP A 48 3.64 -17.93 -3.38
N GLU A 49 2.93 -17.38 -2.39
CA GLU A 49 3.41 -17.30 -1.00
C GLU A 49 2.78 -18.33 -0.05
N GLY A 50 1.78 -19.08 -0.51
CA GLY A 50 1.09 -20.14 0.23
C GLY A 50 0.11 -19.64 1.30
N PHE A 51 -0.12 -20.47 2.32
CA PHE A 51 -1.01 -20.13 3.42
C PHE A 51 -0.35 -19.12 4.35
N GLY A 52 -1.01 -17.99 4.60
CA GLY A 52 -0.55 -16.97 5.51
C GLY A 52 -1.39 -16.87 6.77
N TYR A 53 -0.68 -16.59 7.87
CA TYR A 53 -1.22 -16.50 9.21
C TYR A 53 -0.50 -15.41 9.99
N GLY A 54 -1.22 -14.80 10.93
CA GLY A 54 -0.69 -13.70 11.69
C GLY A 54 -1.73 -13.02 12.56
N ALA A 55 -1.35 -11.88 13.10
CA ALA A 55 -2.21 -11.03 13.90
C ALA A 55 -1.85 -9.57 13.69
N LEU A 56 -2.89 -8.73 13.68
CA LEU A 56 -2.80 -7.29 13.78
C LEU A 56 -3.42 -6.89 15.10
N LEU A 57 -2.70 -6.10 15.90
CA LEU A 57 -3.23 -5.50 17.13
C LEU A 57 -3.33 -3.99 16.95
N GLU A 58 -4.33 -3.39 17.57
CA GLU A 58 -4.52 -1.95 17.62
C GLU A 58 -4.68 -1.54 19.08
N LEU A 59 -3.77 -0.73 19.58
CA LEU A 59 -3.82 -0.17 20.93
C LEU A 59 -4.10 1.33 20.80
N TYR A 60 -5.16 1.81 21.42
CA TYR A 60 -5.52 3.23 21.45
C TYR A 60 -5.54 3.71 22.90
N GLN A 61 -4.82 4.79 23.21
CA GLN A 61 -4.86 5.43 24.52
C GLN A 61 -5.56 6.77 24.41
N TYR A 62 -6.74 6.90 25.03
CA TYR A 62 -7.54 8.13 25.01
C TYR A 62 -7.33 9.03 26.23
N GLY A 63 -6.59 8.56 27.24
CA GLY A 63 -6.42 9.27 28.50
C GLY A 63 -7.70 9.28 29.36
N GLN A 64 -7.66 9.98 30.50
CA GLN A 64 -8.78 10.00 31.45
C GLN A 64 -10.00 10.78 30.93
N SER A 65 -9.79 11.74 30.03
CA SER A 65 -10.84 12.62 29.50
C SER A 65 -11.36 12.19 28.12
N GLY A 66 -10.96 11.02 27.61
CA GLY A 66 -11.45 10.52 26.31
C GLY A 66 -11.05 11.40 25.12
N LEU A 67 -9.79 11.86 25.07
CA LEU A 67 -9.30 12.77 24.03
C LEU A 67 -9.44 12.17 22.63
N ARG A 68 -10.03 12.92 21.70
CA ARG A 68 -10.12 12.55 20.28
C ARG A 68 -9.02 13.23 19.46
N PRO A 69 -8.44 12.54 18.46
CA PRO A 69 -8.67 11.14 18.11
C PRO A 69 -8.15 10.15 19.16
N TYR A 70 -6.98 10.39 19.76
CA TYR A 70 -6.39 9.66 20.90
C TYR A 70 -5.12 10.40 21.34
N VAL A 71 -4.56 10.05 22.49
CA VAL A 71 -3.23 10.53 22.92
C VAL A 71 -2.14 9.90 22.06
N TRP A 72 -2.18 8.57 21.94
CA TRP A 72 -1.34 7.80 21.03
C TRP A 72 -2.06 6.51 20.61
N SER A 73 -1.67 5.99 19.46
CA SER A 73 -2.03 4.67 18.97
C SER A 73 -0.80 3.87 18.59
N LEU A 74 -0.81 2.57 18.88
CA LEU A 74 0.26 1.64 18.52
C LEU A 74 -0.35 0.45 17.78
N ARG A 75 0.21 0.11 16.63
CA ARG A 75 -0.28 -0.94 15.75
C ARG A 75 0.84 -1.90 15.37
N PRO A 76 1.14 -2.91 16.20
CA PRO A 76 2.03 -3.98 15.80
C PRO A 76 1.30 -4.96 14.87
N THR A 77 2.01 -5.50 13.91
CA THR A 77 1.53 -6.51 12.97
C THR A 77 2.60 -7.56 12.80
N VAL A 78 2.19 -8.82 12.92
CA VAL A 78 3.00 -9.99 12.62
C VAL A 78 2.25 -10.80 11.60
N PHE A 79 2.85 -11.03 10.44
CA PHE A 79 2.26 -11.84 9.39
C PHE A 79 3.33 -12.69 8.72
N LEU A 80 3.04 -13.98 8.56
CA LEU A 80 3.95 -14.99 8.05
C LEU A 80 3.22 -15.84 7.02
N THR A 81 3.93 -16.37 6.04
CA THR A 81 3.38 -17.34 5.09
C THR A 81 4.21 -18.61 5.02
N SER A 82 3.59 -19.71 4.59
CA SER A 82 4.29 -20.98 4.37
C SER A 82 5.38 -20.89 3.29
N GLY A 83 5.20 -20.04 2.28
CA GLY A 83 6.20 -19.74 1.26
C GLY A 83 7.33 -18.82 1.74
N GLY A 84 7.29 -18.35 2.99
CA GLY A 84 8.41 -17.66 3.62
C GLY A 84 8.39 -16.14 3.53
N ARG A 85 7.26 -15.54 3.12
CA ARG A 85 7.00 -14.11 3.36
C ARG A 85 6.88 -13.83 4.85
N ARG A 86 7.40 -12.67 5.27
CA ARG A 86 7.38 -12.23 6.66
C ARG A 86 7.21 -10.73 6.75
N ASP A 87 6.19 -10.27 7.46
CA ASP A 87 5.94 -8.86 7.74
C ASP A 87 5.89 -8.67 9.26
N PHE A 88 6.89 -7.99 9.80
CA PHE A 88 6.94 -7.56 11.19
C PHE A 88 6.96 -6.04 11.23
N THR A 89 5.85 -5.42 11.60
CA THR A 89 5.74 -3.95 11.55
C THR A 89 5.17 -3.40 12.84
N VAL A 90 5.58 -2.19 13.20
CA VAL A 90 5.02 -1.41 14.30
C VAL A 90 4.81 0.01 13.78
N PHE A 91 3.56 0.47 13.87
CA PHE A 91 3.20 1.86 13.58
C PHE A 91 2.77 2.56 14.85
N LEU A 92 3.35 3.72 15.12
CA LEU A 92 3.00 4.62 16.22
C LEU A 92 2.47 5.92 15.61
N ASP A 93 1.32 6.38 16.09
CA ASP A 93 0.84 7.72 15.84
C ASP A 93 0.47 8.38 17.16
N ALA A 94 1.00 9.56 17.40
CA ALA A 94 0.93 10.25 18.68
C ALA A 94 0.61 11.73 18.47
N PRO A 95 -0.69 12.09 18.35
CA PRO A 95 -1.12 13.47 18.12
C PRO A 95 -0.91 14.39 19.34
N HIS A 96 -0.93 13.85 20.56
CA HIS A 96 -0.92 14.65 21.79
C HIS A 96 0.21 14.29 22.77
N VAL A 97 1.19 13.48 22.36
CA VAL A 97 2.32 13.11 23.24
C VAL A 97 3.37 14.22 23.33
N LEU A 98 3.61 14.93 22.23
CA LEU A 98 4.60 16.00 22.20
C LEU A 98 3.98 17.34 22.63
N SER A 99 4.79 18.17 23.29
CA SER A 99 4.37 19.52 23.68
C SER A 99 4.18 20.43 22.46
N ALA A 100 3.50 21.57 22.65
CA ALA A 100 3.32 22.61 21.64
C ALA A 100 2.53 22.21 20.36
N GLY A 101 1.71 21.15 20.45
CA GLY A 101 0.79 20.75 19.37
C GLY A 101 1.46 19.99 18.22
N TRP A 102 2.56 19.29 18.52
CA TRP A 102 3.23 18.43 17.55
C TRP A 102 2.65 17.02 17.54
N ARG A 103 2.33 16.53 16.35
CA ARG A 103 1.98 15.11 16.12
C ARG A 103 3.20 14.35 15.64
N LEU A 104 3.44 13.18 16.23
CA LEU A 104 4.52 12.27 15.88
C LEU A 104 3.96 11.03 15.19
N ASP A 105 4.47 10.72 14.00
CA ASP A 105 4.29 9.42 13.37
C ASP A 105 5.62 8.68 13.34
N ALA A 106 5.62 7.41 13.73
CA ALA A 106 6.78 6.54 13.59
C ALA A 106 6.39 5.18 13.02
N TYR A 107 7.26 4.62 12.20
CA TYR A 107 7.10 3.29 11.63
C TYR A 107 8.42 2.54 11.71
N LEU A 108 8.37 1.33 12.25
CA LEU A 108 9.47 0.36 12.21
C LEU A 108 8.95 -0.91 11.54
N GLY A 109 9.68 -1.43 10.55
CA GLY A 109 9.22 -2.60 9.82
C GLY A 109 10.35 -3.43 9.23
N SER A 110 10.16 -4.75 9.23
CA SER A 110 10.94 -5.72 8.47
C SER A 110 9.97 -6.54 7.62
N GLU A 111 10.02 -6.34 6.31
CA GLU A 111 9.12 -6.93 5.32
C GLU A 111 9.95 -7.78 4.35
N LYS A 112 9.64 -9.08 4.22
CA LYS A 112 10.24 -9.98 3.23
C LYS A 112 9.13 -10.48 2.32
N GLN A 113 9.22 -10.15 1.04
CA GLN A 113 8.38 -10.69 -0.03
C GLN A 113 9.21 -11.65 -0.88
N ILE A 114 8.62 -12.77 -1.28
CA ILE A 114 9.30 -13.80 -2.08
C ILE A 114 9.00 -13.58 -3.57
N ALA A 115 7.76 -13.20 -3.87
CA ALA A 115 7.24 -13.06 -5.22
C ALA A 115 6.81 -11.61 -5.53
N THR A 116 7.76 -10.65 -5.52
CA THR A 116 7.43 -9.28 -5.93
C THR A 116 7.28 -9.23 -7.45
N PRO A 117 6.15 -8.76 -8.01
CA PRO A 117 5.95 -8.74 -9.46
C PRO A 117 6.90 -7.77 -10.16
N TYR A 118 7.38 -8.16 -11.33
CA TYR A 118 8.25 -7.39 -12.21
C TYR A 118 7.82 -7.51 -13.67
N TYR A 119 7.53 -6.37 -14.28
CA TYR A 119 7.00 -6.26 -15.65
C TYR A 119 8.03 -5.70 -16.64
N GLY A 120 9.31 -5.71 -16.28
CA GLY A 120 10.40 -5.17 -17.09
C GLY A 120 10.52 -3.64 -17.08
N ILE A 121 11.49 -3.13 -17.83
CA ILE A 121 11.82 -1.69 -17.88
C ILE A 121 11.01 -0.97 -18.96
N GLY A 122 10.06 -0.15 -18.50
CA GLY A 122 9.27 0.71 -19.38
C GLY A 122 8.13 -0.04 -20.08
N ASN A 123 7.65 0.50 -21.19
CA ASN A 123 6.47 -0.05 -21.90
C ASN A 123 6.85 -1.03 -23.03
N ALA A 124 8.13 -1.34 -23.20
CA ALA A 124 8.63 -2.11 -24.33
C ALA A 124 8.75 -3.62 -24.03
N THR A 125 8.55 -4.04 -22.79
CA THR A 125 8.63 -5.45 -22.38
C THR A 125 7.40 -6.20 -22.93
N PRO A 126 7.56 -7.15 -23.87
CA PRO A 126 6.45 -7.98 -24.31
C PRO A 126 6.08 -8.96 -23.18
N TYR A 127 4.79 -9.14 -22.96
CA TYR A 127 4.30 -10.22 -22.12
C TYR A 127 4.31 -11.51 -22.92
N ASP A 128 5.00 -12.52 -22.38
CA ASP A 128 5.03 -13.89 -22.89
C ASP A 128 4.30 -14.79 -21.89
N GLU A 129 3.12 -15.27 -22.28
CA GLU A 129 2.27 -16.15 -21.48
C GLU A 129 2.89 -17.53 -21.24
N THR A 130 3.78 -17.99 -22.12
CA THR A 130 4.44 -19.30 -21.97
C THR A 130 5.45 -19.34 -20.83
N ARG A 131 5.82 -18.16 -20.31
CA ARG A 131 6.72 -17.98 -19.17
C ARG A 131 5.98 -17.69 -17.86
N ASP A 132 4.68 -17.48 -17.90
CA ASP A 132 3.85 -17.30 -16.70
C ASP A 132 3.16 -18.62 -16.34
N ASP A 133 3.99 -19.65 -16.12
CA ASP A 133 3.55 -20.99 -15.74
C ASP A 133 4.18 -21.38 -14.40
N ALA A 134 3.35 -21.51 -13.37
CA ALA A 134 3.77 -21.90 -12.03
C ALA A 134 4.26 -23.36 -11.93
N GLU A 135 3.89 -24.21 -12.89
CA GLU A 135 4.36 -25.60 -13.00
C GLU A 135 5.50 -25.74 -14.03
N GLY A 136 5.86 -24.64 -14.68
CA GLY A 136 6.88 -24.58 -15.72
C GLY A 136 8.32 -24.59 -15.17
N PRO A 137 9.32 -24.50 -16.05
CA PRO A 137 10.74 -24.47 -15.66
C PRO A 137 11.15 -23.18 -14.93
N ASP A 138 10.39 -22.10 -15.08
CA ASP A 138 10.68 -20.76 -14.55
C ASP A 138 9.46 -20.19 -13.76
N PRO A 139 9.05 -20.80 -12.63
CA PRO A 139 7.81 -20.41 -11.92
C PRO A 139 7.80 -18.95 -11.44
N PHE A 140 8.98 -18.36 -11.24
CA PHE A 140 9.16 -16.99 -10.80
C PHE A 140 9.59 -16.03 -11.92
N TYR A 141 9.37 -16.36 -13.19
CA TYR A 141 9.90 -15.57 -14.30
C TYR A 141 9.58 -14.06 -14.21
N TYR A 142 8.33 -13.69 -13.89
CA TYR A 142 7.90 -12.30 -13.71
C TYR A 142 7.99 -11.82 -12.25
N ARG A 143 8.80 -12.45 -11.42
CA ARG A 143 8.87 -12.21 -9.97
C ARG A 143 10.32 -12.05 -9.50
N PHE A 144 10.50 -11.35 -8.39
CA PHE A 144 11.78 -11.26 -7.68
C PHE A 144 11.57 -11.16 -6.17
N GLY A 145 12.58 -11.57 -5.40
CA GLY A 145 12.54 -11.52 -3.94
C GLY A 145 12.99 -10.16 -3.43
N ARG A 146 12.34 -9.66 -2.38
CA ARG A 146 12.71 -8.39 -1.74
C ARG A 146 12.59 -8.46 -0.24
N THR A 147 13.65 -8.10 0.45
CA THR A 147 13.61 -7.82 1.90
C THR A 147 13.82 -6.34 2.14
N ARG A 148 12.98 -5.71 2.95
CA ARG A 148 13.08 -4.31 3.32
C ARG A 148 13.04 -4.17 4.83
N GLN A 149 13.99 -3.42 5.36
CA GLN A 149 14.00 -2.95 6.74
C GLN A 149 13.86 -1.44 6.73
N SER A 150 12.87 -0.91 7.43
CA SER A 150 12.55 0.52 7.42
C SER A 150 12.35 1.05 8.83
N ALA A 151 12.95 2.21 9.11
CA ALA A 151 12.59 3.07 10.22
C ALA A 151 12.21 4.44 9.66
N LYS A 152 11.03 4.95 9.98
CA LYS A 152 10.51 6.23 9.45
C LYS A 152 9.94 7.05 10.59
N PHE A 153 10.14 8.36 10.53
CA PHE A 153 9.70 9.29 11.56
C PHE A 153 9.17 10.57 10.89
N ASN A 154 8.05 11.09 11.39
CA ASN A 154 7.50 12.36 10.94
C ASN A 154 7.02 13.18 12.12
N LEU A 155 7.18 14.49 11.98
CA LEU A 155 6.58 15.48 12.85
C LEU A 155 5.63 16.31 12.00
N GLN A 156 4.41 16.49 12.49
CA GLN A 156 3.39 17.33 11.88
C GLN A 156 2.95 18.41 12.86
N ARG A 157 2.61 19.58 12.34
CA ARG A 157 2.07 20.67 13.15
C ARG A 157 1.08 21.50 12.35
N ASP A 158 0.02 21.95 13.02
CA ASP A 158 -1.00 22.81 12.43
C ASP A 158 -0.44 24.19 12.08
N VAL A 159 -0.97 24.77 11.00
CA VAL A 159 -0.68 26.13 10.55
C VAL A 159 -1.83 27.03 11.01
N GLY A 160 -1.67 27.64 12.19
CA GLY A 160 -2.69 28.49 12.79
C GLY A 160 -3.98 27.71 13.09
N GLU A 161 -5.13 28.30 12.77
CA GLU A 161 -6.45 27.68 12.92
C GLU A 161 -6.97 27.05 11.61
N THR A 162 -6.07 26.80 10.65
CA THR A 162 -6.45 26.23 9.35
C THR A 162 -6.39 24.70 9.38
N PRO A 163 -7.10 23.99 8.50
CA PRO A 163 -6.98 22.53 8.33
C PRO A 163 -5.65 22.10 7.67
N LEU A 164 -4.69 23.03 7.52
CA LEU A 164 -3.39 22.77 6.92
C LEU A 164 -2.36 22.46 8.00
N ARG A 165 -1.60 21.40 7.78
CA ARG A 165 -0.45 20.99 8.58
C ARG A 165 0.79 20.99 7.71
N TRP A 166 1.92 21.38 8.27
CA TRP A 166 3.22 21.09 7.67
C TRP A 166 3.79 19.82 8.28
N LEU A 167 4.49 19.04 7.45
CA LEU A 167 5.11 17.79 7.82
C LEU A 167 6.59 17.87 7.51
N VAL A 168 7.42 17.44 8.46
CA VAL A 168 8.85 17.14 8.23
C VAL A 168 9.15 15.74 8.74
N GLY A 169 10.02 15.02 8.04
CA GLY A 169 10.32 13.64 8.43
C GLY A 169 11.58 13.11 7.82
N ALA A 170 11.98 11.94 8.30
CA ALA A 170 13.15 11.22 7.84
C ALA A 170 12.85 9.72 7.76
N GLY A 171 13.62 9.01 6.96
CA GLY A 171 13.54 7.55 6.91
C GLY A 171 14.89 6.92 6.61
N LEU A 172 15.14 5.80 7.29
CA LEU A 172 16.23 4.89 7.03
C LEU A 172 15.64 3.64 6.41
N VAL A 173 16.05 3.29 5.20
CA VAL A 173 15.47 2.17 4.46
C VAL A 173 16.59 1.36 3.84
N ARG A 174 16.73 0.12 4.30
CA ARG A 174 17.62 -0.87 3.70
C ARG A 174 16.79 -1.84 2.87
N THR A 175 17.14 -2.00 1.61
CA THR A 175 16.47 -2.94 0.71
C THR A 175 17.49 -3.95 0.18
N SER A 176 17.19 -5.23 0.34
CA SER A 176 17.90 -6.33 -0.30
C SER A 176 17.01 -6.90 -1.41
N VAL A 177 17.57 -7.07 -2.60
CA VAL A 177 16.87 -7.64 -3.75
C VAL A 177 17.52 -8.97 -4.12
N LEU A 178 16.70 -10.02 -4.20
CA LEU A 178 17.06 -11.37 -4.63
C LEU A 178 16.53 -11.57 -6.06
N PRO A 179 17.40 -11.55 -7.09
CA PRO A 179 16.97 -11.63 -8.49
C PRO A 179 16.22 -12.92 -8.82
N VAL A 180 16.60 -14.04 -8.20
CA VAL A 180 15.96 -15.35 -8.36
C VAL A 180 15.43 -15.79 -7.00
N PRO A 181 14.10 -15.73 -6.77
CA PRO A 181 13.48 -16.30 -5.57
C PRO A 181 13.79 -17.79 -5.46
N ASP A 182 14.18 -18.24 -4.26
CA ASP A 182 14.44 -19.64 -3.91
C ASP A 182 15.45 -20.41 -4.80
N ASN A 183 16.19 -19.68 -5.65
CA ASN A 183 17.10 -20.22 -6.67
C ASN A 183 16.40 -21.14 -7.69
N GLU A 184 15.12 -20.88 -7.97
CA GLU A 184 14.33 -21.65 -8.94
C GLU A 184 14.22 -20.90 -10.28
N GLY A 185 14.68 -21.57 -11.34
CA GLY A 185 14.56 -21.07 -12.72
C GLY A 185 15.33 -19.77 -12.98
N SER A 186 14.95 -19.12 -14.09
CA SER A 186 15.42 -17.81 -14.52
C SER A 186 14.35 -16.75 -14.32
N THR A 187 14.75 -15.50 -14.09
CA THR A 187 13.79 -14.38 -14.00
C THR A 187 14.05 -13.30 -15.04
N LEU A 188 12.97 -12.61 -15.43
CA LEU A 188 13.06 -11.42 -16.27
C LEU A 188 13.86 -10.32 -15.57
N PHE A 189 13.73 -10.20 -14.24
CA PHE A 189 14.49 -9.25 -13.44
C PHE A 189 16.00 -9.51 -13.54
N GLU A 190 16.42 -10.77 -13.38
CA GLU A 190 17.81 -11.18 -13.56
C GLU A 190 18.31 -10.83 -14.98
N THR A 191 17.49 -11.09 -16.00
CA THR A 191 17.86 -10.87 -17.40
C THR A 191 18.08 -9.38 -17.72
N GLU A 192 17.22 -8.49 -17.21
CA GLU A 192 17.29 -7.06 -17.53
C GLU A 192 18.16 -6.23 -16.57
N ILE A 193 18.18 -6.57 -15.27
CA ILE A 193 18.88 -5.82 -14.23
C ILE A 193 20.20 -6.49 -13.83
N GLY A 194 20.19 -7.82 -13.74
CA GLY A 194 21.35 -8.64 -13.41
C GLY A 194 21.10 -9.67 -12.31
N ALA A 195 21.90 -10.73 -12.31
CA ALA A 195 21.80 -11.88 -11.41
C ALA A 195 22.31 -11.65 -9.97
N ARG A 196 22.89 -10.48 -9.68
CA ARG A 196 23.57 -10.25 -8.40
C ARG A 196 22.60 -9.72 -7.36
N GLU A 197 22.56 -10.36 -6.19
CA GLU A 197 21.90 -9.80 -5.00
C GLU A 197 22.44 -8.39 -4.73
N SER A 198 21.55 -7.42 -4.64
CA SER A 198 21.88 -6.03 -4.28
C SER A 198 21.39 -5.71 -2.87
N LYS A 199 22.14 -4.86 -2.17
CA LYS A 199 21.80 -4.36 -0.84
C LYS A 199 22.06 -2.87 -0.83
N ASP A 200 20.98 -2.11 -0.79
CA ASP A 200 21.04 -0.66 -0.99
C ASP A 200 20.30 0.08 0.13
N TRP A 201 20.91 1.17 0.58
CA TRP A 201 20.32 2.15 1.47
C TRP A 201 19.62 3.25 0.66
N SER A 202 18.41 3.59 1.08
CA SER A 202 17.59 4.65 0.50
C SER A 202 17.16 5.62 1.59
N ASN A 203 18.12 6.12 2.36
CA ASN A 203 17.87 7.08 3.44
C ASN A 203 17.39 8.41 2.87
N TYR A 204 16.45 9.06 3.56
CA TYR A 204 15.85 10.29 3.06
C TYR A 204 15.46 11.27 4.16
N LEU A 205 15.37 12.53 3.74
CA LEU A 205 14.57 13.55 4.40
C LEU A 205 13.33 13.84 3.55
N ARG A 206 12.23 14.22 4.19
CA ARG A 206 11.01 14.65 3.51
C ARG A 206 10.37 15.83 4.20
N ALA A 207 9.71 16.66 3.41
CA ALA A 207 8.90 17.76 3.88
C ALA A 207 7.63 17.85 3.03
N GLY A 208 6.57 18.41 3.58
CA GLY A 208 5.33 18.52 2.84
C GLY A 208 4.21 19.22 3.59
N LEU A 209 3.05 19.19 2.97
CA LEU A 209 1.82 19.78 3.46
C LEU A 209 0.75 18.70 3.53
N VAL A 210 -0.01 18.71 4.61
CA VAL A 210 -1.16 17.83 4.83
C VAL A 210 -2.37 18.72 5.05
N TRP A 211 -3.32 18.67 4.14
CA TRP A 211 -4.63 19.30 4.28
C TRP A 211 -5.64 18.26 4.78
N ASP A 212 -6.26 18.51 5.93
CA ASP A 212 -7.22 17.60 6.53
C ASP A 212 -8.46 18.37 6.98
N SER A 213 -9.49 18.36 6.14
CA SER A 213 -10.78 18.99 6.43
C SER A 213 -11.83 17.99 6.90
N ARG A 214 -11.41 16.78 7.28
CA ARG A 214 -12.33 15.72 7.72
C ARG A 214 -13.00 16.10 9.02
N ASP A 215 -14.28 15.72 9.15
CA ASP A 215 -15.02 15.88 10.40
C ASP A 215 -14.43 15.01 11.53
N ARG A 216 -13.97 13.81 11.20
CA ARG A 216 -13.32 12.86 12.13
C ARG A 216 -12.21 12.08 11.44
N GLU A 217 -11.13 11.80 12.15
CA GLU A 217 -10.04 10.99 11.58
C GLU A 217 -10.43 9.50 11.43
N THR A 218 -11.20 8.98 12.38
CA THR A 218 -11.72 7.61 12.37
C THR A 218 -13.18 7.61 11.90
N GLY A 219 -13.45 6.88 10.81
CA GLY A 219 -14.78 6.85 10.18
C GLY A 219 -15.30 8.23 9.76
N PRO A 220 -14.56 8.96 8.88
CA PRO A 220 -14.97 10.28 8.39
C PRO A 220 -16.30 10.19 7.63
N ARG A 221 -17.18 11.17 7.82
CA ARG A 221 -18.46 11.29 7.11
C ARG A 221 -18.49 12.44 6.12
N SER A 222 -17.57 13.39 6.24
CA SER A 222 -17.42 14.51 5.31
C SER A 222 -15.98 15.03 5.29
N GLY A 223 -15.68 15.91 4.34
CA GLY A 223 -14.35 16.52 4.19
C GLY A 223 -13.36 15.67 3.40
N ALA A 224 -12.11 16.14 3.30
CA ALA A 224 -11.09 15.51 2.48
C ALA A 224 -9.74 15.53 3.18
N TRP A 225 -8.94 14.50 2.92
CA TRP A 225 -7.54 14.43 3.31
C TRP A 225 -6.68 14.47 2.06
N THR A 226 -5.71 15.39 2.01
CA THR A 226 -4.75 15.53 0.93
C THR A 226 -3.36 15.74 1.50
N GLU A 227 -2.38 15.04 0.96
CA GLU A 227 -0.98 15.15 1.34
C GLU A 227 -0.13 15.39 0.09
N LEU A 228 0.75 16.39 0.18
CA LEU A 228 1.78 16.70 -0.79
C LEU A 228 3.14 16.62 -0.09
N LEU A 229 3.96 15.63 -0.46
CA LEU A 229 5.31 15.45 0.08
C LEU A 229 6.38 15.55 -0.99
N VAL A 230 7.49 16.13 -0.61
CA VAL A 230 8.77 16.07 -1.32
C VAL A 230 9.72 15.26 -0.46
N GLN A 231 10.21 14.15 -0.99
CA GLN A 231 11.17 13.28 -0.36
C GLN A 231 12.48 13.33 -1.14
N ARG A 232 13.58 13.66 -0.46
CA ARG A 232 14.93 13.71 -1.02
C ARG A 232 15.75 12.53 -0.49
N VAL A 233 16.16 11.65 -1.40
CA VAL A 233 17.13 10.58 -1.14
C VAL A 233 18.47 11.05 -1.69
N ASP A 234 19.48 11.06 -0.83
CA ASP A 234 20.78 11.65 -1.15
C ASP A 234 21.92 10.93 -0.40
N GLU A 235 23.09 10.86 -1.03
CA GLU A 235 24.29 10.23 -0.48
C GLU A 235 24.74 10.89 0.83
N SER A 236 24.48 12.19 1.01
CA SER A 236 24.77 12.91 2.26
C SER A 236 24.00 12.38 3.48
N PHE A 237 22.89 11.66 3.26
CA PHE A 237 22.12 10.98 4.31
C PHE A 237 22.49 9.49 4.44
N GLY A 238 23.54 9.04 3.76
CA GLY A 238 23.96 7.64 3.73
C GLY A 238 23.12 6.75 2.81
N ALA A 239 22.53 7.31 1.74
CA ALA A 239 21.86 6.53 0.70
C ALA A 239 22.85 6.15 -0.43
N ASP A 240 22.59 5.03 -1.10
CA ASP A 240 23.37 4.58 -2.27
C ASP A 240 22.85 5.18 -3.59
N SER A 241 21.89 6.10 -3.51
CA SER A 241 21.21 6.68 -4.67
C SER A 241 20.88 8.15 -4.47
N ASN A 242 20.70 8.87 -5.58
CA ASN A 242 20.35 10.29 -5.56
C ASN A 242 19.11 10.57 -6.41
N TYR A 243 17.99 10.86 -5.75
CA TYR A 243 16.75 11.23 -6.42
C TYR A 243 15.80 12.01 -5.51
N THR A 244 14.88 12.72 -6.16
CA THR A 244 13.76 13.39 -5.48
C THR A 244 12.47 12.72 -5.88
N ARG A 245 11.64 12.40 -4.90
CA ARG A 245 10.31 11.83 -5.07
C ARG A 245 9.25 12.83 -4.62
N TRP A 246 8.27 13.05 -5.47
CA TRP A 246 7.05 13.80 -5.19
C TRP A 246 5.93 12.80 -4.93
N ILE A 247 5.21 12.99 -3.84
CA ILE A 247 4.10 12.14 -3.44
C ILE A 247 2.88 13.04 -3.29
N VAL A 248 1.84 12.76 -4.05
CA VAL A 248 0.52 13.35 -3.87
C VAL A 248 -0.43 12.23 -3.50
N ALA A 249 -1.09 12.35 -2.37
CA ALA A 249 -2.10 11.41 -1.93
C ALA A 249 -3.38 12.18 -1.60
N MET A 250 -4.50 11.71 -2.12
CA MET A 250 -5.80 12.33 -1.92
C MET A 250 -6.79 11.24 -1.53
N SER A 251 -7.45 11.43 -0.40
CA SER A 251 -8.55 10.58 0.07
C SER A 251 -9.74 11.49 0.32
N PRO A 252 -10.59 11.74 -0.70
CA PRO A 252 -11.91 12.32 -0.46
C PRO A 252 -12.71 11.40 0.47
N SER A 253 -13.23 11.95 1.55
CA SER A 253 -14.16 11.21 2.40
C SER A 253 -15.53 11.25 1.75
N VAL A 254 -16.24 10.14 1.88
CA VAL A 254 -17.69 9.99 1.79
C VAL A 254 -18.44 11.26 1.37
N ILE A 255 -18.74 11.38 0.08
CA ILE A 255 -19.82 12.30 -0.35
C ILE A 255 -21.11 11.58 0.02
N GLY A 256 -21.78 12.03 1.07
CA GLY A 256 -23.12 11.57 1.40
C GLY A 256 -24.08 12.02 0.31
N LEU A 257 -24.36 11.15 -0.67
CA LEU A 257 -25.38 11.43 -1.71
C LEU A 257 -26.81 11.34 -1.13
N CYS A 258 -26.99 10.61 -0.03
CA CYS A 258 -28.24 10.51 0.75
C CYS A 258 -27.91 9.94 2.16
N SER A 259 -28.86 9.97 3.11
CA SER A 259 -28.68 9.61 4.54
C SER A 259 -28.13 8.21 4.83
N ARG A 260 -27.98 7.34 3.80
CA ARG A 260 -27.47 5.97 3.90
C ARG A 260 -26.45 5.58 2.83
N THR A 261 -26.00 6.50 1.96
CA THR A 261 -25.07 6.15 0.86
C THR A 261 -23.80 6.99 0.92
N ALA A 262 -22.67 6.30 0.93
CA ALA A 262 -21.35 6.87 1.07
C ALA A 262 -20.44 6.43 -0.08
N THR A 263 -19.89 7.38 -0.83
CA THR A 263 -18.87 7.07 -1.87
C THR A 263 -17.49 7.48 -1.37
N CYS A 264 -16.59 6.51 -1.23
CA CYS A 264 -15.20 6.73 -0.87
C CYS A 264 -14.31 6.51 -2.10
N CYS A 265 -13.50 7.51 -2.45
CA CYS A 265 -12.49 7.38 -3.50
C CYS A 265 -11.12 7.65 -2.88
N ARG A 266 -10.08 6.95 -3.36
CA ARG A 266 -8.69 7.23 -2.98
C ARG A 266 -7.85 7.26 -4.25
N ALA A 267 -7.03 8.30 -4.38
CA ALA A 267 -6.07 8.45 -5.46
C ALA A 267 -4.69 8.75 -4.87
N SER A 268 -3.63 8.14 -5.41
CA SER A 268 -2.26 8.47 -5.06
C SER A 268 -1.39 8.48 -6.31
N VAL A 269 -0.60 9.54 -6.46
CA VAL A 269 0.37 9.70 -7.55
C VAL A 269 1.75 9.85 -6.94
N LYS A 270 2.71 9.09 -7.46
CA LYS A 270 4.13 9.20 -7.08
C LYS A 270 4.93 9.48 -8.34
N ALA A 271 5.75 10.53 -8.30
CA ALA A 271 6.67 10.87 -9.39
C ALA A 271 8.10 10.93 -8.84
N CYS A 272 9.06 10.42 -9.62
CA CYS A 272 10.47 10.41 -9.23
C CYS A 272 11.30 11.13 -10.29
N ARG A 273 12.24 11.96 -9.85
CA ARG A 273 13.26 12.58 -10.71
C ARG A 273 14.63 12.28 -10.13
N SER A 274 15.43 11.49 -10.86
CA SER A 274 16.84 11.27 -10.53
C SER A 274 17.66 12.50 -10.91
N THR A 275 18.66 12.83 -10.09
CA THR A 275 19.65 13.87 -10.40
C THR A 275 21.01 13.22 -10.40
N THR A 276 21.29 12.36 -11.38
CA THR A 276 22.62 11.76 -11.50
C THR A 276 23.55 12.79 -12.13
N SER A 277 24.27 13.56 -11.31
CA SER A 277 25.42 14.33 -11.81
C SER A 277 26.59 13.36 -12.03
N SER A 278 26.92 13.06 -13.28
CA SER A 278 28.15 12.35 -13.61
C SER A 278 29.35 13.22 -13.26
N ARG A 279 29.90 13.08 -12.04
CA ARG A 279 31.25 13.60 -11.77
C ARG A 279 32.25 12.76 -12.54
N CYS A 280 32.62 13.24 -13.73
CA CYS A 280 33.82 12.80 -14.45
C CYS A 280 35.04 13.04 -13.56
N ARG A 281 35.48 12.01 -12.83
CA ARG A 281 36.75 12.06 -12.10
C ARG A 281 37.85 11.79 -13.12
N ARG A 282 38.56 12.85 -13.53
CA ARG A 282 39.74 12.78 -14.40
C ARG A 282 40.83 11.99 -13.66
N ARG A 283 41.08 10.74 -14.04
CA ARG A 283 42.23 9.95 -13.57
C ARG A 283 43.44 10.44 -14.37
N SER A 284 44.34 11.22 -13.74
CA SER A 284 45.63 11.54 -14.34
C SER A 284 46.50 10.29 -14.30
N GLY A 285 46.83 9.72 -15.47
CA GLY A 285 47.77 8.60 -15.56
C GLY A 285 47.63 7.84 -16.87
N ASN A 286 48.63 8.01 -17.74
CA ASN A 286 48.82 7.35 -19.03
C ASN A 286 48.32 5.90 -19.13
N ARG A 287 47.27 5.66 -19.94
CA ARG A 287 47.18 4.64 -21.00
C ARG A 287 45.82 4.76 -21.69
N LYS A 288 45.82 4.79 -23.02
CA LYS A 288 44.64 4.90 -23.88
C LYS A 288 43.72 3.69 -23.69
N GLY A 289 42.48 3.93 -23.29
CA GLY A 289 41.40 2.95 -23.22
C GLY A 289 40.13 3.64 -22.70
N TRP A 290 39.19 3.96 -23.59
CA TRP A 290 37.89 4.52 -23.21
C TRP A 290 36.94 3.36 -22.91
N GLU A 291 36.69 3.09 -21.63
CA GLU A 291 35.57 2.25 -21.23
C GLU A 291 34.40 3.17 -20.85
N VAL A 292 33.44 3.29 -21.76
CA VAL A 292 32.18 3.98 -21.51
C VAL A 292 31.36 3.08 -20.59
N ARG A 293 31.33 3.38 -19.28
CA ARG A 293 30.23 2.90 -18.43
C ARG A 293 28.95 3.56 -18.93
N ARG A 294 28.12 2.81 -19.66
CA ARG A 294 26.78 3.24 -20.04
C ARG A 294 26.02 3.61 -18.76
N PRO A 295 25.59 4.87 -18.56
CA PRO A 295 24.64 5.19 -17.52
C PRO A 295 23.26 4.78 -18.03
N SER A 296 22.63 3.82 -17.36
CA SER A 296 21.19 3.56 -17.47
C SER A 296 20.43 4.74 -16.86
N ALA A 297 20.16 5.74 -17.69
CA ALA A 297 19.24 6.83 -17.34
C ALA A 297 17.82 6.26 -17.31
N VAL A 298 17.35 5.83 -16.14
CA VAL A 298 15.97 5.40 -15.93
C VAL A 298 15.17 6.59 -15.42
N SER A 299 14.45 7.26 -16.31
CA SER A 299 13.28 8.05 -15.91
C SER A 299 12.09 7.09 -15.79
N SER A 300 11.93 6.45 -14.64
CA SER A 300 10.72 5.66 -14.40
C SER A 300 9.57 6.59 -14.02
N ARG A 301 8.70 6.91 -15.00
CA ARG A 301 7.31 7.25 -14.70
C ARG A 301 6.59 5.96 -14.31
N THR A 302 6.76 5.50 -13.09
CA THR A 302 5.87 4.47 -12.52
C THR A 302 4.57 5.15 -12.08
N GLY A 303 3.71 5.45 -13.04
CA GLY A 303 2.33 5.82 -12.78
C GLY A 303 1.54 4.57 -12.39
N SER A 304 1.45 4.29 -11.09
CA SER A 304 0.43 3.37 -10.58
C SER A 304 -0.91 4.10 -10.56
N TRP A 305 -1.72 3.90 -11.59
CA TRP A 305 -3.14 4.26 -11.55
C TRP A 305 -3.91 3.12 -10.89
N GLY A 306 -3.79 3.02 -9.57
CA GLY A 306 -4.62 2.12 -8.75
C GLY A 306 -5.84 2.86 -8.24
N GLY A 307 -6.85 3.06 -9.08
CA GLY A 307 -8.16 3.57 -8.68
C GLY A 307 -9.08 2.42 -8.31
N ALA A 308 -9.32 2.17 -7.03
CA ALA A 308 -10.39 1.29 -6.58
C ALA A 308 -11.60 2.15 -6.21
N CYS A 309 -12.64 2.12 -7.06
CA CYS A 309 -13.97 2.64 -6.75
C CYS A 309 -14.87 1.46 -6.37
N SER A 310 -15.16 1.29 -5.09
CA SER A 310 -16.11 0.28 -4.62
C SER A 310 -17.54 0.81 -4.79
N PHE A 311 -18.24 0.42 -5.85
CA PHE A 311 -19.65 0.73 -6.05
C PHE A 311 -20.53 -0.33 -5.36
N GLY A 312 -21.11 0.02 -4.21
CA GLY A 312 -22.19 -0.74 -3.60
C GLY A 312 -23.55 -0.21 -4.04
N MET A 313 -24.09 -0.69 -5.17
CA MET A 313 -25.47 -0.39 -5.58
C MET A 313 -26.44 -1.38 -4.93
N ARG A 314 -27.38 -0.88 -4.11
CA ARG A 314 -28.66 -1.55 -3.86
C ARG A 314 -29.77 -0.57 -4.21
N SER A 315 -30.57 -0.91 -5.22
CA SER A 315 -31.77 -0.17 -5.58
C SER A 315 -32.92 -0.53 -4.62
N CYS A 316 -33.58 0.46 -4.07
CA CYS A 316 -34.96 0.37 -3.59
C CYS A 316 -35.76 1.35 -4.48
N GLY A 317 -36.59 0.90 -5.43
CA GLY A 317 -37.99 0.47 -5.21
C GLY A 317 -38.87 1.71 -4.94
N GLY A 318 -39.98 2.00 -5.60
CA GLY A 318 -40.79 1.37 -6.64
C GLY A 318 -42.03 2.26 -6.81
N GLY A 319 -42.46 2.51 -8.04
CA GLY A 319 -43.65 3.31 -8.33
C GLY A 319 -44.34 2.78 -9.58
N ARG A 320 -45.56 2.26 -9.43
CA ARG A 320 -46.41 1.84 -10.55
C ARG A 320 -46.72 3.06 -11.43
N PRO A 321 -46.56 3.00 -12.76
CA PRO A 321 -46.97 4.10 -13.61
C PRO A 321 -48.49 4.11 -13.79
N THR A 322 -49.16 5.14 -13.26
CA THR A 322 -50.51 5.52 -13.69
C THR A 322 -50.40 6.31 -14.99
N PHE A 323 -50.91 5.74 -16.07
CA PHE A 323 -51.09 6.43 -17.34
C PHE A 323 -52.26 7.42 -17.23
N SER A 324 -52.01 8.71 -17.43
CA SER A 324 -53.04 9.66 -17.89
C SER A 324 -52.56 10.30 -19.17
N SER A 325 -53.18 9.91 -20.29
CA SER A 325 -53.09 10.60 -21.55
C SER A 325 -53.86 11.92 -21.49
N SER A 326 -53.23 13.02 -21.87
CA SER A 326 -53.95 14.16 -22.44
C SER A 326 -53.08 14.79 -23.53
N ALA A 327 -53.74 15.09 -24.64
CA ALA A 327 -53.19 15.32 -25.96
C ALA A 327 -53.13 16.82 -26.31
N GLY A 328 -52.38 17.11 -27.39
CA GLY A 328 -52.49 18.33 -28.20
C GLY A 328 -51.39 19.35 -27.93
N ARG A 329 -50.64 19.85 -28.89
CA ARG A 329 -50.70 19.79 -30.37
C ARG A 329 -49.28 19.75 -30.92
#